data_AF-A0A8T4DAE2-F1
#
_entry.id   AF-A0A8T4DAE2-F1
#
_cell.length_a   1.000
_cell.length_b   1.000
_cell.length_c   1.000
_cell.angle_alpha   90.00
_cell.angle_beta   90.00
_cell.angle_gamma   90.00
#
_symmetry.space_group_name_H-M   'P 1'
#
loop_
_entity.id
_entity.type
_entity.pdbx_description
1 polymer ?
#
loop_
_entity_poly.entity_id
_entity_poly.type
_entity_poly.pdbx_seq_one_letter_code
_entity_poly.pdbx_strand_id
1 'polypeptide(L)'
;MSILIERVLVGGKERDIYVDGNEIAAITEAGRGRATAGVGVDVVIDGRHKAAIPGLFNGHTHAAMTLLRGYADDMPLHAWLTTKIWPLEAKMT
;
A
#
# COMPACT_ATOMS: atom_id res chain seq x y z
N MET A 1 6.43 -19.26 -0.11
CA MET A 1 7.26 -18.13 -0.54
C MET A 1 7.57 -17.33 0.69
N SER A 2 8.85 -17.20 1.00
CA SER A 2 9.37 -16.58 2.21
C SER A 2 10.12 -15.29 1.86
N ILE A 3 9.87 -14.23 2.62
CA ILE A 3 10.47 -12.91 2.40
C ILE A 3 11.11 -12.44 3.70
N LEU A 4 12.36 -12.00 3.62
CA LEU A 4 13.03 -11.30 4.70
C LEU A 4 13.29 -9.84 4.28
N ILE A 5 12.66 -8.90 4.97
CA ILE A 5 12.94 -7.47 4.82
C ILE A 5 13.92 -7.08 5.92
N GLU A 6 15.16 -6.79 5.57
CA GLU A 6 16.23 -6.46 6.52
C GLU A 6 16.31 -4.96 6.78
N ARG A 7 16.54 -4.57 8.04
CA ARG A 7 16.87 -3.18 8.46
C ARG A 7 15.86 -2.14 7.97
N VAL A 8 14.58 -2.46 8.02
CA VAL A 8 13.48 -1.55 7.69
C VAL A 8 13.00 -0.80 8.92
N LEU A 9 12.61 0.46 8.76
CA LEU A 9 12.04 1.24 9.86
C LEU A 9 10.61 0.75 10.18
N VAL A 10 10.40 0.31 11.42
CA VAL A 10 9.08 -0.07 11.97
C VAL A 10 8.93 0.58 13.35
N GLY A 11 7.90 1.41 13.52
CA GLY A 11 7.64 2.08 14.82
C GLY A 11 8.81 2.93 15.32
N GLY A 12 9.58 3.55 14.42
CA GLY A 12 10.71 4.41 14.76
C GLY A 12 12.03 3.69 15.08
N LYS A 13 12.10 2.36 14.89
CA LYS A 13 13.33 1.57 15.07
C LYS A 13 13.62 0.73 13.83
N GLU A 14 14.89 0.51 13.51
CA GLU A 14 15.26 -0.46 12.49
C GLU A 14 14.97 -1.89 13.00
N ARG A 15 14.34 -2.69 12.15
CA ARG A 15 13.88 -4.05 12.42
C ARG A 15 14.07 -4.93 11.19
N ASP A 16 14.05 -6.24 11.40
CA ASP A 16 13.88 -7.19 10.31
C ASP A 16 12.47 -7.78 10.37
N ILE A 17 11.78 -7.87 9.22
CA ILE A 17 10.46 -8.50 9.09
C ILE A 17 10.62 -9.79 8.30
N TYR A 18 10.23 -10.90 8.92
CA TYR A 18 10.14 -12.19 8.25
C TYR A 18 8.68 -12.52 7.93
N VAL A 19 8.42 -12.79 6.65
CA VAL A 19 7.12 -13.17 6.11
C VAL A 19 7.23 -14.59 5.59
N ASP A 20 6.31 -15.47 6.03
CA ASP A 20 6.18 -16.82 5.51
C ASP A 20 4.79 -16.98 4.89
N GLY A 21 4.75 -17.24 3.58
CA GLY A 21 3.51 -17.26 2.82
C GLY A 21 2.81 -15.89 2.84
N ASN A 22 1.68 -15.80 3.54
CA ASN A 22 0.83 -14.61 3.66
C ASN A 22 0.82 -14.02 5.08
N GLU A 23 1.67 -14.50 5.98
CA GLU A 23 1.69 -14.08 7.38
C GLU A 23 3.04 -13.46 7.76
N ILE A 24 2.99 -12.45 8.63
CA ILE A 24 4.19 -11.94 9.29
C ILE A 24 4.55 -12.93 10.40
N ALA A 25 5.49 -13.83 10.10
CA ALA A 25 5.94 -14.85 11.03
C ALA A 25 6.78 -14.26 12.18
N ALA A 26 7.55 -13.20 11.92
CA ALA A 26 8.29 -12.50 12.97
C ALA A 26 8.66 -11.05 12.62
N ILE A 27 8.77 -10.22 13.66
CA ILE A 27 9.45 -8.91 13.61
C ILE A 27 10.54 -8.94 14.67
N THR A 28 11.79 -8.74 14.27
CA THR A 28 12.97 -8.89 15.14
C THR A 28 13.81 -7.62 15.17
N GLU A 29 14.75 -7.52 16.11
CA GLU A 29 15.80 -6.50 16.06
C GLU A 29 16.61 -6.64 14.76
N ALA A 30 17.08 -5.52 14.22
CA ALA A 30 17.88 -5.51 13.00
C ALA A 30 19.11 -6.45 13.08
N GLY A 31 19.31 -7.25 12.04
CA GLY A 31 20.39 -8.24 11.95
C GLY A 31 20.08 -9.58 12.62
N ARG A 32 18.89 -9.77 13.22
CA ARG A 32 18.45 -11.05 13.80
C ARG A 32 17.55 -11.84 12.86
N GLY A 33 16.99 -11.23 11.81
CA GLY A 33 15.98 -11.83 10.96
C GLY A 33 16.43 -13.12 10.26
N ARG A 34 17.70 -13.22 9.85
CA ARG A 34 18.25 -14.45 9.23
C ARG A 34 18.29 -15.65 10.18
N ALA A 35 18.56 -15.40 11.46
CA ALA A 35 18.57 -16.48 12.46
C ALA A 35 17.15 -17.02 12.70
N THR A 36 16.14 -16.16 12.58
CA THR A 36 14.72 -16.52 12.71
C THR A 36 14.16 -17.17 11.45
N ALA A 37 14.53 -16.68 10.27
CA ALA A 37 14.03 -17.20 9.00
C ALA A 37 14.66 -18.55 8.60
N GLY A 38 15.79 -18.91 9.21
CA GLY A 38 16.51 -20.15 8.89
C GLY A 38 17.27 -20.09 7.58
N VAL A 39 17.67 -21.26 7.08
CA VAL A 39 18.39 -21.39 5.80
C VAL A 39 17.38 -21.42 4.66
N GLY A 40 17.62 -20.64 3.60
CA GLY A 40 16.87 -20.74 2.35
C GLY A 40 15.66 -19.82 2.21
N VAL A 41 15.74 -18.58 2.71
CA VAL A 41 14.73 -17.55 2.40
C VAL A 41 14.70 -17.30 0.89
N ASP A 42 13.49 -17.31 0.31
CA ASP A 42 13.32 -17.19 -1.14
C ASP A 42 13.68 -15.77 -1.64
N VAL A 43 13.30 -14.73 -0.89
CA VAL A 43 13.53 -13.33 -1.24
C VAL A 43 14.06 -12.54 -0.06
N VAL A 44 15.15 -11.79 -0.28
CA VAL A 44 15.67 -10.83 0.70
C VAL A 44 15.55 -9.41 0.13
N ILE A 45 14.98 -8.50 0.92
CA ILE A 45 14.76 -7.10 0.57
C ILE A 45 15.58 -6.22 1.53
N ASP A 46 16.39 -5.32 0.99
CA ASP A 46 17.08 -4.29 1.78
C ASP A 46 16.13 -3.13 2.09
N GLY A 47 15.75 -3.01 3.35
CA GLY A 47 14.82 -2.01 3.87
C GLY A 47 15.47 -0.72 4.36
N ARG A 48 16.80 -0.57 4.27
CA ARG A 48 17.49 0.63 4.76
C ARG A 48 16.93 1.89 4.12
N HIS A 49 16.77 2.92 4.93
CA HIS A 49 16.16 4.20 4.52
C HIS A 49 14.72 4.08 3.99
N LYS A 50 14.01 2.99 4.32
CA LYS A 50 12.58 2.78 4.02
C LYS A 50 11.82 2.50 5.32
N ALA A 51 10.51 2.71 5.27
CA ALA A 51 9.61 2.36 6.36
C ALA A 51 8.62 1.28 5.91
N ALA A 52 8.37 0.31 6.79
CA ALA A 52 7.29 -0.64 6.64
C ALA A 52 6.15 -0.22 7.57
N ILE A 53 4.97 -0.04 6.97
CA ILE A 53 3.73 0.28 7.67
C ILE A 53 2.66 -0.72 7.24
N PRO A 54 1.61 -0.93 8.04
CA PRO A 54 0.43 -1.64 7.58
C PRO A 54 -0.08 -1.02 6.27
N GLY A 55 -0.62 -1.86 5.38
CA GLY A 55 -1.25 -1.39 4.15
C GLY A 55 -2.37 -0.39 4.47
N LEU A 56 -2.46 0.68 3.69
CA LEU A 56 -3.53 1.67 3.85
C LEU A 56 -4.84 1.08 3.32
N PHE A 57 -5.90 1.14 4.11
CA PHE A 57 -7.23 0.70 3.71
C PHE A 57 -8.06 1.89 3.24
N ASN A 58 -8.53 1.83 1.99
CA ASN A 58 -9.44 2.83 1.45
C ASN A 58 -10.89 2.50 1.82
N GLY A 59 -11.46 3.25 2.76
CA GLY A 59 -12.80 2.99 3.30
C GLY A 59 -13.97 3.36 2.37
N HIS A 60 -13.74 4.18 1.33
CA HIS A 60 -14.79 4.59 0.40
C HIS A 60 -14.18 5.15 -0.90
N THR A 61 -14.63 4.68 -2.07
CA THR A 61 -14.19 5.22 -3.36
C THR A 61 -15.19 4.96 -4.49
N HIS A 62 -15.18 5.83 -5.49
CA HIS A 62 -15.82 5.62 -6.80
C HIS A 62 -14.74 5.26 -7.82
N ALA A 63 -14.30 4.00 -7.85
CA ALA A 63 -13.11 3.57 -8.59
C ALA A 63 -13.17 3.91 -10.10
N ALA A 64 -14.32 3.69 -10.73
CA ALA A 64 -14.53 3.94 -12.17
C ALA A 64 -14.36 5.41 -12.57
N MET A 65 -14.62 6.35 -11.66
CA MET A 65 -14.46 7.79 -11.90
C MET A 65 -12.98 8.20 -12.04
N THR A 66 -12.02 7.28 -11.90
CA THR A 66 -10.62 7.54 -12.26
C THR A 66 -10.47 8.02 -13.71
N LEU A 67 -11.34 7.57 -14.62
CA LEU A 67 -11.39 8.06 -16.01
C LEU A 67 -11.76 9.54 -16.11
N LEU A 68 -12.35 10.10 -15.06
CA LEU A 68 -12.83 11.49 -14.97
C LEU A 68 -11.93 12.35 -14.07
N ARG A 69 -10.72 11.89 -13.76
CA ARG A 69 -9.79 12.59 -12.87
C ARG A 69 -9.43 13.97 -13.42
N GLY A 70 -9.78 15.02 -12.67
CA GLY A 70 -9.53 16.41 -13.06
C GLY A 70 -10.42 16.93 -14.20
N TYR A 71 -11.52 16.24 -14.52
CA TYR A 71 -12.38 16.60 -15.66
C TYR A 71 -13.13 17.93 -15.48
N ALA A 72 -13.53 18.27 -14.26
CA ALA A 72 -14.37 19.44 -13.96
C ALA A 72 -14.12 19.97 -12.55
N ASP A 73 -12.92 20.49 -12.31
CA ASP A 73 -12.54 21.05 -11.01
C ASP A 73 -13.12 22.48 -10.83
N ASP A 74 -13.00 23.05 -9.62
CA ASP A 74 -13.37 24.44 -9.28
C ASP A 74 -14.84 24.84 -9.52
N MET A 75 -15.77 23.90 -9.31
CA MET A 75 -17.22 24.14 -9.47
C MET A 75 -18.01 23.88 -8.17
N PRO A 76 -19.13 24.58 -7.93
CA PRO A 76 -20.07 24.21 -6.88
C PRO A 76 -20.63 22.79 -7.09
N LEU A 77 -20.77 22.02 -6.01
CA LEU A 77 -21.17 20.60 -6.05
C LEU A 77 -22.38 20.31 -6.95
N HIS A 78 -23.48 21.08 -6.80
CA HIS A 78 -24.70 20.82 -7.57
C HIS A 78 -24.50 21.07 -9.07
N ALA A 79 -23.76 22.11 -9.43
CA ALA A 79 -23.42 22.40 -10.82
C ALA A 79 -22.48 21.34 -11.40
N TRP A 80 -21.50 20.88 -10.60
CA TRP A 80 -20.59 19.79 -10.98
C TRP A 80 -21.35 18.49 -11.30
N LEU A 81 -22.26 18.07 -10.41
CA LEU A 81 -23.09 16.88 -10.61
C LEU A 81 -23.99 17.00 -11.85
N THR A 82 -24.81 18.04 -11.90
CA THR A 82 -25.92 18.16 -12.87
C THR A 82 -25.45 18.54 -14.27
N THR A 83 -24.36 19.31 -14.40
CA THR A 83 -23.91 19.84 -15.69
C THR A 83 -22.68 19.14 -16.26
N LYS A 84 -21.91 18.41 -15.44
CA LYS A 84 -20.66 17.76 -15.87
C LYS A 84 -20.68 16.25 -15.67
N ILE A 85 -20.90 15.76 -14.45
CA ILE A 85 -20.73 14.34 -14.12
C ILE A 85 -21.89 13.49 -14.64
N TRP A 86 -23.12 13.73 -14.20
CA TRP A 86 -24.26 12.90 -14.61
C TRP A 86 -24.47 12.88 -16.13
N PRO A 87 -24.34 14.01 -16.87
CA PRO A 87 -24.46 13.99 -18.33
C PRO A 87 -23.37 13.18 -19.03
N LEU A 88 -22.18 13.07 -18.42
CA LEU A 88 -21.09 12.29 -18.98
C LEU A 88 -21.27 10.81 -18.64
N GLU A 89 -21.56 10.48 -17.38
CA GLU A 89 -21.85 9.11 -16.94
C GLU A 89 -22.98 8.46 -17.77
N ALA A 90 -24.02 9.22 -18.11
CA ALA A 90 -25.13 8.76 -18.96
C ALA A 90 -24.72 8.37 -20.39
N LYS A 91 -23.52 8.76 -20.85
CA LYS A 91 -22.96 8.39 -22.16
C LYS A 91 -21.95 7.24 -22.08
N MET A 92 -21.66 6.75 -20.88
CA MET A 92 -20.69 5.69 -20.61
C MET A 92 -21.34 4.30 -20.49
N THR A 93 -22.63 4.21 -20.80
CA THR A 93 -23.42 2.98 -20.93
C THR A 93 -23.75 2.72 -22.40
#